data_AF-B6ATH8-F1
#
_entry.id   AF-B6ATH8-F1
#
_cell.length_a   1.000
_cell.length_b   1.000
_cell.length_c   1.000
_cell.angle_alpha   90.00
_cell.angle_beta   90.00
_cell.angle_gamma   90.00
#
_symmetry.space_group_name_H-M   'P 1'
#
loop_
_entity.id
_entity.type
_entity.pdbx_description
1 polymer ?
#
loop_
_entity_poly.entity_id
_entity_poly.type
_entity_poly.pdbx_seq_one_letter_code
_entity_poly.pdbx_strand_id
1 'polypeptide(L)'
;MPDLIQHAIGTSVETVICLDTHKVGSHAGQLCATRLAWLDETLGNTPNKPALIFMHHPPLALGLSQQDANMLEDHETFFDALARNQNNQ
;
A
#
# COMPACT_ATOMS: atom_id res chain seq x y z
N MET A 1 0.63 3.88 19.08
CA MET A 1 1.24 3.20 17.93
C MET A 1 2.52 3.96 17.65
N PRO A 2 3.73 3.36 17.70
CA PRO A 2 4.91 4.11 17.28
C PRO A 2 4.75 4.48 15.80
N ASP A 3 5.29 5.64 15.44
CA ASP A 3 4.84 6.51 14.36
C ASP A 3 4.59 5.84 12.99
N LEU A 4 3.61 6.37 12.24
CA LEU A 4 3.39 5.98 10.84
C LEU A 4 4.63 6.36 10.01
N ILE A 5 5.35 5.36 9.50
CA ILE A 5 6.52 5.57 8.64
C ILE A 5 6.11 5.46 7.16
N GLN A 6 5.06 6.19 6.77
CA GLN A 6 4.59 6.26 5.38
C GLN A 6 4.88 7.64 4.81
N HIS A 7 5.16 7.73 3.51
CA HIS A 7 5.47 9.00 2.87
C HIS A 7 4.92 9.07 1.45
N ALA A 8 4.47 10.26 1.05
CA ALA A 8 4.02 10.52 -0.30
C ALA A 8 4.68 11.79 -0.85
N ILE A 9 5.15 11.72 -2.08
CA ILE A 9 5.74 12.85 -2.80
C ILE A 9 4.96 13.02 -4.11
N GLY A 10 4.35 14.19 -4.28
CA GLY A 10 3.77 14.58 -5.56
C GLY A 10 4.86 15.11 -6.49
N THR A 11 4.88 14.62 -7.73
CA THR A 11 5.68 15.18 -8.83
C THR A 11 4.77 15.93 -9.80
N SER A 12 5.32 16.41 -10.92
CA SER A 12 4.51 17.00 -11.98
C SER A 12 3.57 15.97 -12.63
N VAL A 13 3.95 14.70 -12.66
CA VAL A 13 3.30 13.65 -13.47
C VAL A 13 2.75 12.48 -12.65
N GLU A 14 3.26 12.21 -11.45
CA GLU A 14 2.80 11.10 -10.60
C GLU A 14 2.77 11.44 -9.11
N THR A 15 2.20 10.53 -8.32
CA THR A 15 2.32 10.50 -6.87
C THR A 15 3.15 9.28 -6.48
N VAL A 16 4.31 9.50 -5.86
CA VAL A 16 5.19 8.43 -5.36
C VAL A 16 4.84 8.16 -3.90
N ILE A 17 4.52 6.92 -3.57
CA ILE A 17 4.08 6.49 -2.24
C ILE A 17 5.02 5.41 -1.71
N CYS A 18 5.65 5.68 -0.56
CA CYS A 18 6.38 4.68 0.23
C CYS A 18 5.45 4.18 1.34
N LEU A 19 4.98 2.95 1.21
CA LEU A 19 3.98 2.33 2.08
C LEU A 19 4.65 1.36 3.06
N ASP A 20 4.53 1.64 4.35
CA ASP A 20 5.00 0.77 5.42
C ASP A 20 4.02 -0.39 5.62
N THR A 21 4.49 -1.60 5.38
CA THR A 21 3.72 -2.85 5.56
C THR A 21 4.21 -3.67 6.74
N HIS A 22 5.09 -3.13 7.59
CA HIS A 22 5.68 -3.88 8.70
C HIS A 22 4.64 -4.23 9.77
N LYS A 23 4.51 -5.53 10.02
CA LYS A 23 3.77 -6.12 11.14
C LYS A 23 4.73 -6.46 12.28
N VAL A 24 4.62 -5.74 13.40
CA VAL A 24 5.50 -5.96 14.56
C VAL A 24 5.41 -7.41 15.04
N GLY A 25 6.57 -8.07 15.13
CA GLY A 25 6.66 -9.46 15.59
C GLY A 25 6.31 -10.51 14.54
N SER A 26 6.14 -10.13 13.27
CA SER A 26 5.90 -11.03 12.15
C SER A 26 6.81 -10.69 10.97
N HIS A 27 7.07 -11.68 10.11
CA HIS A 27 7.69 -11.49 8.80
C HIS A 27 6.67 -11.20 7.70
N ALA A 28 5.38 -11.42 7.96
CA ALA A 28 4.32 -11.09 7.03
C ALA A 28 4.01 -9.59 7.04
N GLY A 29 3.42 -9.12 5.93
CA GLY A 29 2.97 -7.74 5.81
C GLY A 29 1.61 -7.51 6.44
N GLN A 30 1.37 -6.30 6.95
CA GLN A 30 0.03 -5.86 7.40
C GLN A 30 -0.20 -4.37 7.11
N LEU A 31 -1.45 -4.02 6.81
CA LEU A 31 -1.92 -2.64 6.77
C LEU A 31 -3.05 -2.48 7.78
N CYS A 32 -2.75 -1.84 8.92
CA CYS A 32 -3.80 -1.50 9.88
C CYS A 32 -4.75 -0.44 9.32
N ALA A 33 -5.93 -0.30 9.94
CA ALA A 33 -6.96 0.64 9.51
C ALA A 33 -6.44 2.08 9.31
N THR A 34 -5.51 2.54 10.15
CA THR A 34 -4.90 3.87 10.03
C THR A 34 -4.05 4.01 8.75
N ARG A 35 -3.27 2.98 8.40
CA ARG A 35 -2.44 2.99 7.19
C ARG A 35 -3.30 2.94 5.92
N LEU A 36 -4.35 2.13 5.95
CA LEU A 36 -5.32 2.03 4.85
C LEU A 36 -6.08 3.34 4.63
N ALA A 37 -6.55 3.98 5.70
CA ALA A 37 -7.22 5.28 5.61
C ALA A 37 -6.29 6.36 5.03
N TRP A 38 -5.03 6.37 5.46
CA TRP A 38 -4.02 7.28 4.91
C TRP A 38 -3.76 7.03 3.42
N LEU A 39 -3.68 5.77 2.99
CA LEU A 39 -3.49 5.42 1.59
C LEU A 39 -4.69 5.87 0.74
N ASP A 40 -5.91 5.60 1.22
CA ASP A 40 -7.16 5.99 0.56
C ASP A 40 -7.24 7.51 0.37
N GLU A 41 -6.96 8.28 1.43
CA GLU A 41 -6.90 9.74 1.38
C GLU A 41 -5.80 10.25 0.43
N THR A 42 -4.61 9.65 0.47
CA THR A 42 -3.48 10.04 -0.38
C THR A 42 -3.80 9.86 -1.86
N LEU A 43 -4.38 8.71 -2.23
CA LEU A 43 -4.79 8.43 -3.60
C LEU A 43 -5.94 9.34 -4.04
N GLY A 44 -6.95 9.54 -3.18
CA GLY A 44 -8.10 10.39 -3.44
C GLY A 44 -7.77 11.87 -3.61
N ASN A 45 -6.65 12.34 -3.06
CA ASN A 45 -6.17 13.72 -3.23
C ASN A 45 -5.47 13.96 -4.59
N THR A 46 -5.12 12.91 -5.34
CA THR A 46 -4.47 13.04 -6.66
C THR A 46 -5.14 12.16 -7.73
N PRO A 47 -6.46 12.25 -7.95
CA PRO A 47 -7.22 11.29 -8.77
C PRO A 47 -6.90 11.35 -10.28
N ASN A 48 -6.17 12.37 -10.72
CA ASN A 48 -5.78 12.57 -12.12
C ASN A 48 -4.30 12.22 -12.40
N LYS A 49 -3.57 11.71 -11.40
CA LYS A 49 -2.16 11.34 -11.53
C LYS A 49 -1.96 9.87 -11.21
N PRO A 50 -1.21 9.11 -12.02
CA PRO A 50 -0.79 7.76 -11.65
C PRO A 50 -0.09 7.76 -10.30
N ALA A 51 -0.30 6.68 -9.53
CA ALA A 51 0.39 6.45 -8.27
C ALA A 51 1.43 5.34 -8.43
N LEU A 52 2.65 5.60 -7.98
CA LEU A 52 3.72 4.61 -7.87
C LEU A 52 3.87 4.20 -6.41
N ILE A 53 3.45 2.98 -6.07
CA ILE A 53 3.45 2.48 -4.69
C ILE A 53 4.63 1.54 -4.49
N PHE A 54 5.49 1.88 -3.54
CA PHE A 54 6.65 1.11 -3.10
C PHE A 54 6.35 0.49 -1.74
N MET A 55 6.45 -0.84 -1.63
CA MET A 55 6.24 -1.58 -0.40
C MET A 55 7.13 -2.83 -0.36
N HIS A 56 7.36 -3.38 0.83
CA HIS A 56 8.20 -4.57 0.99
C HIS A 56 7.46 -5.88 0.70
N HIS A 57 6.28 -6.05 1.30
CA HIS A 57 5.54 -7.31 1.22
C HIS A 57 4.64 -7.34 -0.03
N PRO A 58 4.72 -8.38 -0.88
CA PRO A 58 3.87 -8.48 -2.06
C PRO A 58 2.37 -8.54 -1.70
N PRO A 59 1.49 -7.86 -2.44
CA PRO A 59 0.04 -7.90 -2.22
C PRO A 59 -0.64 -9.12 -2.87
N LEU A 60 0.12 -10.07 -3.41
CA LEU A 60 -0.42 -11.28 -4.03
C LEU A 60 0.62 -12.40 -4.01
N ALA A 61 0.17 -13.64 -4.12
CA ALA A 61 1.04 -14.81 -4.20
C ALA A 61 1.82 -14.83 -5.52
N LEU A 62 3.14 -14.97 -5.42
CA LEU A 62 4.07 -14.99 -6.56
C LEU A 62 4.38 -16.42 -7.03
N GLY A 63 3.85 -17.45 -6.36
CA GLY A 63 4.17 -18.85 -6.63
C GLY A 63 5.50 -19.28 -6.01
N LEU A 64 6.02 -18.51 -5.06
CA LEU A 64 7.27 -18.76 -4.35
C LEU A 64 6.94 -19.04 -2.89
N SER A 65 6.79 -20.32 -2.53
CA SER A 65 6.24 -20.74 -1.23
C SER A 65 6.76 -20.00 -0.01
N GLN A 66 8.09 -19.79 0.09
CA GLN A 66 8.72 -19.10 1.21
C GLN A 66 8.39 -17.60 1.26
N GLN A 67 8.21 -16.96 0.10
CA GLN A 67 7.86 -15.54 0.02
C GLN A 67 6.35 -15.34 0.18
N ASP A 68 5.55 -16.25 -0.39
CA ASP A 68 4.09 -16.24 -0.28
C ASP A 68 3.63 -16.45 1.17
N ALA A 69 4.38 -17.22 1.97
CA ALA A 69 4.13 -17.36 3.40
C ALA A 69 4.27 -16.05 4.20
N ASN A 70 4.95 -15.04 3.64
CA ASN A 70 5.23 -13.74 4.26
C ASN A 70 4.64 -12.58 3.45
N MET A 71 3.64 -12.84 2.61
CA MET A 71 2.98 -11.80 1.82
C MET A 71 2.19 -10.82 2.70
N LEU A 72 1.59 -9.81 2.08
CA LEU A 72 0.65 -8.91 2.76
C LEU A 72 -0.64 -9.67 3.12
N GLU A 73 -0.94 -9.77 4.41
CA GLU A 73 -2.13 -10.50 4.89
C GLU A 73 -3.43 -9.81 4.44
N ASP A 74 -3.53 -8.48 4.62
CA ASP A 74 -4.74 -7.69 4.31
C ASP A 74 -4.82 -7.25 2.83
N HIS A 75 -4.31 -8.07 1.92
CA HIS A 75 -4.17 -7.71 0.51
C HIS A 75 -5.51 -7.40 -0.17
N GLU A 76 -6.60 -8.06 0.21
CA GLU A 76 -7.95 -7.76 -0.31
C GLU A 76 -8.33 -6.31 -0.01
N THR A 77 -8.17 -5.85 1.23
CA THR A 77 -8.51 -4.46 1.62
C THR A 77 -7.56 -3.44 0.96
N PHE A 78 -6.31 -3.82 0.73
CA PHE A 78 -5.39 -3.03 -0.09
C PHE A 78 -5.92 -2.88 -1.53
N PHE A 79 -6.32 -3.97 -2.18
CA PHE A 79 -6.90 -3.90 -3.54
C PHE A 79 -8.21 -3.13 -3.58
N ASP A 80 -9.06 -3.23 -2.57
CA ASP A 80 -10.29 -2.42 -2.48
C ASP A 80 -9.97 -0.93 -2.43
N ALA A 81 -8.93 -0.53 -1.68
CA ALA A 81 -8.46 0.86 -1.65
C ALA A 81 -7.95 1.34 -3.00
N LEU A 82 -7.22 0.50 -3.73
CA LEU A 82 -6.80 0.81 -5.09
C LEU A 82 -8.00 0.93 -6.04
N ALA A 83 -8.98 0.02 -5.93
CA ALA A 83 -10.18 -0.01 -6.78
C ALA A 83 -11.03 1.25 -6.59
N ARG A 84 -11.23 1.71 -5.35
CA ARG A 84 -11.96 2.96 -5.04
C ARG A 84 -11.29 4.19 -5.65
N ASN A 85 -9.97 4.18 -5.74
CA ASN A 85 -9.16 5.28 -6.24
C ASN A 85 -8.58 5.01 -7.63
N GLN A 86 -9.25 4.17 -8.43
CA GLN A 86 -8.82 3.93 -9.81
C GLN A 86 -8.82 5.24 -10.58
N ASN A 87 -7.64 5.61 -11.07
CA ASN A 87 -7.48 6.68 -12.03
C ASN A 87 -8.10 6.21 -13.35
N ASN A 88 -9.39 6.49 -13.54
CA ASN A 88 -10.07 6.25 -14.79
C ASN A 88 -9.41 7.15 -15.86
N GLN A 89 -8.49 6.57 -16.63
CA GLN A 89 -8.04 7.10 -17.92
C GLN A 89 -9.02 6.63 -19.00
#